data_AF-A0A348UTQ1-F1
#
_entry.id   AF-A0A348UTQ1-F1
#
_cell.length_a   1.000
_cell.length_b   1.000
_cell.length_c   1.000
_cell.angle_alpha   90.00
_cell.angle_beta   90.00
_cell.angle_gamma   90.00
#
_symmetry.space_group_name_H-M   'P 1'
#
loop_
_entity.id
_entity.type
_entity.pdbx_description
1 polymer ?
#
loop_
_entity_poly.entity_id
_entity_poly.type
_entity_poly.pdbx_seq_one_letter_code
_entity_poly.pdbx_strand_id
1 'polypeptide(L)'
;LATVYRNICVIKSFGEVLELGFPDGSNRYDGKKPYPHPHIICTKCGKIVDPDLDSLDEMKNEVARETRFKIFNHRLDFFGICSDCQAKEE
;
A
#
# COMPACT_ATOMS: atom_id res chain seq x y z
N LEU A 1 -2.55 -19.49 -16.28
CA LEU A 1 -2.43 -18.43 -15.25
C LEU A 1 -3.16 -18.72 -13.92
N ALA A 2 -4.20 -19.56 -13.87
CA ALA A 2 -4.98 -19.78 -12.64
C ALA A 2 -4.18 -20.31 -11.42
N THR A 3 -3.13 -21.10 -11.65
CA THR A 3 -2.28 -21.65 -10.57
C THR A 3 -1.45 -20.58 -9.86
N VAL A 4 -0.94 -19.58 -10.59
CA VAL A 4 -0.16 -18.48 -9.99
C VAL A 4 -1.03 -17.64 -9.07
N TYR A 5 -2.22 -17.22 -9.53
CA TYR A 5 -3.15 -16.44 -8.70
C TYR A 5 -3.66 -17.21 -7.49
N ARG A 6 -3.96 -18.51 -7.64
CA ARG A 6 -4.32 -19.36 -6.49
C ARG A 6 -3.21 -19.40 -5.45
N ASN A 7 -1.97 -19.57 -5.88
CA ASN A 7 -0.83 -19.59 -4.96
C ASN A 7 -0.65 -18.23 -4.27
N ILE A 8 -0.77 -17.11 -4.99
CA ILE A 8 -0.70 -15.78 -4.38
C ILE A 8 -1.81 -15.58 -3.34
N CYS A 9 -3.05 -16.02 -3.60
CA CYS A 9 -4.12 -15.96 -2.61
C CYS A 9 -3.82 -16.79 -1.36
N VAL A 10 -3.22 -17.98 -1.52
CA VAL A 10 -2.79 -18.82 -0.41
C VAL A 10 -1.68 -18.14 0.40
N ILE A 11 -0.65 -17.60 -0.27
CA ILE A 11 0.46 -16.87 0.37
C ILE A 11 -0.06 -15.64 1.14
N LYS A 12 -1.00 -14.90 0.54
CA LYS A 12 -1.70 -13.78 1.19
C LYS A 12 -2.46 -14.24 2.44
N SER A 13 -3.12 -15.39 2.39
CA SER A 13 -3.87 -15.92 3.54
C SER A 13 -2.97 -16.28 4.73
N PHE A 14 -1.69 -16.57 4.48
CA PHE A 14 -0.67 -16.76 5.50
C PHE A 14 -0.03 -15.46 6.00
N GLY A 15 -0.37 -14.31 5.41
CA GLY A 15 0.21 -13.02 5.77
C GLY A 15 1.63 -12.82 5.24
N GLU A 16 2.03 -13.57 4.22
CA GLU A 16 3.38 -13.51 3.62
C GLU A 16 3.46 -12.48 2.46
N VAL A 17 2.32 -11.96 2.00
CA VAL A 17 2.26 -10.88 1.02
C VAL A 17 1.15 -9.88 1.35
N LEU A 18 1.43 -8.60 1.14
CA LEU A 18 0.46 -7.51 1.18
C LEU A 18 -0.02 -7.18 -0.23
N GLU A 19 -1.33 -7.08 -0.45
CA GLU A 19 -1.90 -6.72 -1.74
C GLU A 19 -2.10 -5.20 -1.87
N LEU A 20 -1.59 -4.63 -2.96
CA LEU A 20 -1.70 -3.24 -3.36
C LEU A 20 -2.59 -3.15 -4.61
N GLY A 21 -3.78 -2.59 -4.44
CA GLY A 21 -4.68 -2.26 -5.55
C GLY A 21 -4.32 -0.91 -6.17
N PHE A 22 -4.17 -0.87 -7.49
CA PHE A 22 -3.84 0.33 -8.26
C PHE A 22 -5.09 0.92 -8.93
N PRO A 23 -5.12 2.23 -9.23
CA PRO A 23 -6.26 2.88 -9.88
C PRO A 23 -6.58 2.33 -11.28
N ASP A 24 -5.61 1.72 -11.94
CA ASP A 24 -5.76 1.06 -13.25
C ASP A 24 -6.44 -0.32 -13.16
N GLY A 25 -6.85 -0.75 -11.96
CA GLY A 25 -7.46 -2.05 -11.71
C GLY A 25 -6.46 -3.20 -11.59
N SER A 26 -5.16 -2.93 -11.67
CA SER A 26 -4.12 -3.93 -11.43
C SER A 26 -3.87 -4.14 -9.94
N ASN A 27 -3.49 -5.37 -9.57
CA ASN A 27 -3.02 -5.68 -8.22
C ASN A 27 -1.53 -5.99 -8.27
N ARG A 28 -0.79 -5.41 -7.33
CA ARG A 28 0.60 -5.77 -7.03
C ARG A 28 0.68 -6.36 -5.64
N TYR A 29 1.72 -7.13 -5.38
CA TYR A 29 1.90 -7.81 -4.10
C TYR A 29 3.28 -7.47 -3.55
N ASP A 30 3.34 -6.98 -2.31
CA ASP A 30 4.58 -6.78 -1.58
C ASP A 30 4.85 -7.97 -0.66
N GLY A 31 5.93 -8.71 -0.93
CA GLY A 31 6.43 -9.78 -0.08
C GLY A 31 7.63 -9.39 0.78
N LYS A 32 8.15 -8.16 0.66
CA LYS A 32 9.29 -7.67 1.44
C LYS A 32 8.85 -7.17 2.81
N LYS A 33 7.75 -6.42 2.87
CA LYS A 33 7.12 -5.95 4.10
C LYS A 33 5.64 -6.33 4.09
N PRO A 34 5.31 -7.60 4.37
CA PRO A 34 3.94 -8.09 4.29
C PRO A 34 3.08 -7.67 5.50
N TYR A 35 3.29 -6.46 5.99
CA TYR A 35 2.56 -5.82 7.08
C TYR A 35 2.10 -4.42 6.66
N PRO A 36 1.02 -3.88 7.25
CA PRO A 36 0.51 -2.55 6.88
C PRO A 36 1.58 -1.46 7.07
N HIS A 37 1.92 -0.80 5.97
CA HIS A 37 2.83 0.33 5.94
C HIS A 37 2.41 1.26 4.79
N PRO A 38 2.80 2.55 4.84
CA PRO A 38 2.44 3.49 3.80
C PRO A 38 3.21 3.22 2.50
N HIS A 39 2.55 3.43 1.37
CA HIS A 39 3.19 3.46 0.05
C HIS A 39 2.92 4.79 -0.63
N ILE A 40 3.89 5.30 -1.39
CA ILE A 40 3.65 6.32 -2.41
C ILE A 40 3.89 5.75 -3.80
N ILE A 41 2.90 5.90 -4.67
CA ILE A 41 2.83 5.27 -5.98
C ILE A 41 2.79 6.35 -7.05
N CYS A 42 3.74 6.29 -7.98
CA CYS A 42 3.75 7.14 -9.17
C CYS A 42 2.70 6.64 -10.18
N THR A 43 1.72 7.48 -10.53
CA THR A 43 0.66 7.14 -11.49
C THR A 43 1.15 7.14 -12.94
N LYS A 44 2.32 7.72 -13.23
CA LYS A 44 2.90 7.78 -14.58
C LYS A 44 3.78 6.58 -14.92
N CYS A 45 4.64 6.15 -13.99
CA CYS A 45 5.59 5.06 -14.23
C CYS A 45 5.39 3.83 -13.33
N GLY A 46 4.49 3.90 -12.35
CA GLY A 46 4.22 2.81 -11.41
C GLY A 46 5.34 2.56 -10.39
N LYS A 47 6.27 3.52 -10.21
CA LYS A 47 7.29 3.47 -9.14
C LYS A 47 6.60 3.50 -7.78
N ILE A 48 7.02 2.62 -6.88
CA ILE A 48 6.52 2.52 -5.50
C ILE A 48 7.68 2.84 -4.57
N VAL A 49 7.42 3.65 -3.54
CA VAL A 49 8.38 3.97 -2.48
C VAL A 49 7.67 3.84 -1.14
N ASP A 50 8.38 3.30 -0.15
CA ASP A 50 7.89 3.20 1.22
C ASP A 50 8.43 4.41 1.99
N PRO A 51 7.62 5.45 2.27
CA PRO A 51 8.07 6.52 3.13
C PRO A 51 8.17 6.04 4.57
N ASP A 52 9.14 6.58 5.31
CA ASP A 52 9.22 6.40 6.75
C ASP A 52 8.36 7.50 7.41
N LEU A 53 7.27 7.11 8.06
CA LEU A 53 6.29 8.01 8.67
C LEU A 53 6.01 7.58 10.10
N ASP A 54 6.68 8.25 11.05
CA ASP A 54 6.50 8.00 12.49
C ASP A 54 5.11 8.40 13.00
N SER A 55 4.40 9.30 12.29
CA SER A 55 3.15 9.92 12.75
C SER A 55 1.89 9.08 12.51
N LEU A 56 2.00 7.86 11.99
CA LEU A 56 0.82 7.05 11.65
C LEU A 56 0.04 6.56 12.87
N ASP A 57 0.71 6.34 13.98
CA ASP A 57 0.06 5.85 15.20
C ASP A 57 -0.78 6.92 15.88
N GLU A 58 -0.37 8.19 15.79
CA GLU A 58 -1.16 9.32 16.26
C GLU A 58 -2.49 9.41 15.49
N MET A 59 -2.44 9.29 14.16
CA MET A 59 -3.62 9.30 13.31
C MET A 59 -4.59 8.17 13.64
N LYS A 60 -4.09 6.94 13.90
CA LYS A 60 -4.95 5.82 14.33
C LYS A 60 -5.65 6.10 15.65
N ASN A 61 -4.92 6.63 16.62
CA ASN A 61 -5.45 6.94 17.95
C ASN A 61 -6.54 8.01 17.87
N GLU A 62 -6.34 9.02 17.02
CA GLU A 62 -7.34 10.04 16.76
C GLU A 62 -8.62 9.47 16.14
N VAL A 63 -8.50 8.66 15.09
CA VAL A 63 -9.66 8.01 14.44
C VAL A 63 -10.40 7.10 15.42
N ALA A 64 -9.69 6.32 16.23
CA ALA A 64 -10.30 5.44 17.22
C ALA A 64 -11.08 6.23 18.28
N ARG A 65 -10.52 7.36 18.74
CA ARG A 65 -11.13 8.25 19.74
C ARG A 65 -12.40 8.93 19.21
N GLU A 66 -12.36 9.45 17.99
CA GLU A 66 -13.50 10.18 17.40
C GLU A 66 -14.66 9.26 17.02
N THR A 67 -14.35 8.09 16.45
CA THR A 67 -15.36 7.18 15.91
C THR A 67 -15.84 6.14 16.92
N ARG A 68 -15.07 5.91 17.99
CA ARG A 68 -15.25 4.81 18.96
C ARG A 68 -15.15 3.41 18.33
N PHE A 69 -14.44 3.29 17.21
CA PHE A 69 -14.17 1.99 16.58
C PHE A 69 -12.98 1.30 17.22
N LYS A 70 -13.06 -0.03 17.35
CA LYS A 70 -11.89 -0.87 17.56
C LYS A 70 -11.22 -1.11 16.22
N ILE A 71 -10.13 -0.39 15.95
CA ILE A 71 -9.36 -0.51 14.71
C ILE A 71 -8.52 -1.79 14.78
N PHE A 72 -8.72 -2.70 13.83
CA PHE A 72 -7.91 -3.92 13.69
C PHE A 72 -6.81 -3.79 12.66
N ASN A 73 -7.01 -2.96 11.64
CA ASN A 73 -6.07 -2.76 10.55
C ASN A 73 -6.30 -1.40 9.87
N HIS A 74 -5.34 -0.94 9.09
CA HIS A 74 -5.38 0.27 8.27
C HIS A 74 -4.59 0.02 6.97
N ARG A 75 -4.89 0.78 5.92
CA ARG A 75 -4.13 0.79 4.67
C ARG A 75 -4.00 2.23 4.21
N LEU A 76 -2.79 2.65 3.87
CA LEU A 76 -2.51 4.01 3.43
C LEU A 76 -1.66 3.99 2.17
N ASP A 77 -2.23 4.42 1.06
CA ASP A 77 -1.53 4.55 -0.21
C ASP A 77 -1.69 5.99 -0.71
N PHE A 78 -0.58 6.62 -1.05
CA PHE A 78 -0.52 7.92 -1.70
C PHE A 78 -0.30 7.73 -3.20
N PHE A 79 -1.00 8.52 -4.01
CA PHE A 79 -0.87 8.49 -5.46
C PHE A 79 -0.39 9.86 -5.95
N GLY A 80 0.67 9.88 -6.76
CA GLY A 80 1.28 11.12 -7.24
C GLY A 80 2.18 10.91 -8.45
N ILE A 81 3.09 11.85 -8.71
CA ILE A 81 4.09 11.75 -9.77
C ILE A 81 5.47 11.80 -9.12
N CYS A 82 6.36 10.84 -9.43
CA CYS A 82 7.70 10.83 -8.86
C CYS A 82 8.59 11.91 -9.49
N SER A 83 9.67 12.29 -8.79
CA SER A 83 10.67 13.25 -9.26
C SER A 83 11.18 12.97 -10.68
N ASP A 84 11.51 11.70 -10.97
CA ASP A 84 11.98 11.27 -12.30
C ASP A 84 10.95 11.53 -13.42
N CYS A 85 9.67 11.52 -13.08
CA CYS A 85 8.58 11.75 -14.02
C CYS A 85 8.23 13.23 -14.16
N GLN A 86 8.37 14.00 -13.09
CA GLN A 86 8.24 15.47 -13.09
C GLN A 86 9.35 16.09 -13.92
N ALA A 87 10.61 15.65 -13.74
CA ALA A 87 11.76 16.15 -14.50
C ALA A 87 11.75 15.82 -16.00
N LYS A 88 10.85 14.93 -16.45
CA LYS A 88 10.63 14.61 -17.87
C LYS A 88 9.51 15.44 -18.51
N GLU A 89 8.79 16.24 -17.71
CA GLU A 89 7.73 17.15 -18.19
C GLU A 89 8.23 18.59 -18.37
N GLU A 90 9.47 18.89 -17.95
CA GLU A 90 10.22 20.10 -18.29
C GLU A 90 11.06 19.90 -19.56
#